data_AF-M4W9D6-F1
#
_entry.id   AF-M4W9D6-F1
#
_cell.length_a   1.000
_cell.length_b   1.000
_cell.length_c   1.000
_cell.angle_alpha   90.00
_cell.angle_beta   90.00
_cell.angle_gamma   90.00
#
_symmetry.space_group_name_H-M   'P 1'
#
loop_
_entity.id
_entity.type
_entity.pdbx_description
1 polymer ?
#
loop_
_entity_poly.entity_id
_entity_poly.type
_entity_poly.pdbx_seq_one_letter_code
_entity_poly.pdbx_strand_id
1 'polypeptide(L)'
;MNTKQLLLTTMLMFVALEPVKSLTVEQMEKMAKGMRNVCLQKIHTTEAMVDGLRRGEFPEDENLKCYTHCIMKTMRSFKNGAIDFNMTMKQIDMSMPADMATRMKETVRKCSELEITGDPCHITFEYLKCMYRTDPETFFFP
;
A
#
# COMPACT_ATOMS: atom_id res chain seq x y z
N MET A 1 25.89 -13.44 40.27
CA MET A 1 25.45 -12.93 38.96
C MET A 1 26.57 -12.04 38.42
N ASN A 2 27.22 -12.44 37.32
CA ASN A 2 28.44 -11.77 36.85
C ASN A 2 28.13 -10.43 36.19
N THR A 3 29.01 -9.43 36.35
CA THR A 3 28.85 -8.08 35.78
C THR A 3 28.59 -8.10 34.27
N LYS A 4 29.17 -9.08 33.56
CA LYS A 4 28.92 -9.32 32.12
C LYS A 4 27.48 -9.79 31.82
N GLN A 5 26.88 -10.59 32.69
CA GLN A 5 25.47 -11.00 32.57
C GLN A 5 24.53 -9.84 32.86
N LEU A 6 24.84 -8.99 33.85
CA LEU A 6 24.03 -7.81 34.17
C LEU A 6 24.05 -6.78 33.04
N LEU A 7 25.20 -6.60 32.38
CA LEU A 7 25.34 -5.73 31.21
C LEU A 7 24.62 -6.28 29.99
N LEU A 8 24.66 -7.60 29.76
CA LEU A 8 23.91 -8.21 28.65
C LEU A 8 22.40 -8.10 28.84
N THR A 9 21.89 -8.33 30.06
CA THR A 9 20.45 -8.28 30.35
C THR A 9 19.91 -6.86 30.31
N THR A 10 20.67 -5.86 30.75
CA THR A 10 20.29 -4.45 30.64
C THR A 10 20.31 -3.96 29.19
N MET A 11 21.27 -4.40 28.37
CA MET A 11 21.30 -4.08 26.94
C MET A 11 20.13 -4.73 26.18
N LEU A 12 19.77 -5.99 26.47
CA LEU A 12 18.60 -6.64 25.88
C LEU A 12 17.27 -5.98 26.28
N MET A 13 17.15 -5.48 27.52
CA MET A 13 15.95 -4.74 27.95
C MET A 13 15.81 -3.38 27.27
N PHE A 14 16.92 -2.69 26.97
CA PHE A 14 16.87 -1.43 26.22
C PHE A 14 16.44 -1.62 24.76
N VAL A 15 16.86 -2.71 24.10
CA VAL A 15 16.43 -3.03 22.72
C VAL A 15 14.95 -3.41 22.67
N ALA A 16 14.39 -3.99 23.74
CA ALA A 16 12.98 -4.35 23.82
C ALA A 16 12.03 -3.16 24.14
N LEU A 17 12.58 -1.99 24.49
CA LEU A 17 11.84 -0.79 24.87
C LEU A 17 11.79 0.27 23.77
N GLU A 18 12.33 0.01 22.58
CA GLU A 18 12.06 0.90 21.47
C GLU A 18 10.56 0.85 21.17
N PRO A 19 9.83 2.00 21.27
CA PRO A 19 8.46 2.03 20.83
C PRO A 19 8.45 1.56 19.37
N VAL A 20 7.52 0.68 19.01
CA VAL A 20 7.23 0.34 17.61
C VAL A 20 6.85 1.66 16.94
N LYS A 21 7.85 2.37 16.39
CA LYS A 21 7.61 3.55 15.59
C LYS A 21 6.91 3.03 14.35
N SER A 22 5.63 3.37 14.22
CA SER A 22 4.94 3.33 12.93
C SER A 22 5.88 3.88 11.87
N LEU A 23 5.94 3.26 10.69
CA LEU A 23 6.79 3.72 9.58
C LEU A 23 6.73 5.24 9.49
N THR A 24 7.89 5.92 9.50
CA THR A 24 7.89 7.36 9.25
C THR A 24 7.36 7.59 7.83
N VAL A 25 6.72 8.72 7.56
CA VAL A 25 6.18 9.06 6.23
C VAL A 25 7.25 8.86 5.14
N GLU A 26 8.50 9.22 5.44
CA GLU A 26 9.67 9.00 4.58
C GLU A 26 9.91 7.52 4.25
N GLN A 27 9.77 6.62 5.24
CA GLN A 27 9.90 5.18 5.01
C GLN A 27 8.75 4.64 4.16
N MET A 28 7.52 5.11 4.37
CA MET A 28 6.37 4.76 3.53
C MET A 28 6.60 5.18 2.08
N GLU A 29 7.04 6.42 1.84
CA GLU A 29 7.36 6.92 0.50
C GLU A 29 8.50 6.15 -0.16
N LYS A 30 9.55 5.82 0.59
CA LYS A 30 10.67 5.02 0.08
C LYS A 30 10.23 3.62 -0.35
N MET A 31 9.38 2.97 0.44
CA MET A 31 8.82 1.66 0.08
C MET A 31 7.93 1.77 -1.17
N ALA A 32 7.08 2.79 -1.24
CA ALA A 32 6.24 3.05 -2.41
C ALA A 32 7.07 3.26 -3.68
N LYS A 33 8.13 4.08 -3.60
CA LYS A 33 9.08 4.27 -4.72
C LYS A 33 9.73 2.95 -5.14
N GLY A 34 10.09 2.09 -4.20
CA GLY A 34 10.62 0.76 -4.49
C GLY A 34 9.63 -0.11 -5.29
N MET A 35 8.36 -0.15 -4.87
CA MET A 35 7.32 -0.90 -5.57
C MET A 35 7.04 -0.32 -6.97
N ARG A 36 6.97 1.01 -7.07
CA ARG A 36 6.84 1.73 -8.34
C ARG A 36 7.92 1.32 -9.33
N ASN A 37 9.19 1.37 -8.91
CA ASN A 37 10.31 1.02 -9.77
C ASN A 37 10.22 -0.44 -10.26
N VAL A 38 9.85 -1.37 -9.37
CA VAL A 38 9.68 -2.78 -9.74
C VAL A 38 8.59 -2.95 -10.80
N CYS A 39 7.49 -2.21 -10.70
CA CYS A 39 6.37 -2.35 -11.63
C CYS A 39 6.59 -1.59 -12.94
N LEU A 40 7.23 -0.41 -12.93
CA LEU A 40 7.64 0.30 -14.13
C LEU A 40 8.65 -0.49 -14.98
N GLN A 41 9.49 -1.33 -14.35
CA GLN A 41 10.39 -2.22 -15.09
C GLN A 41 9.67 -3.39 -15.77
N LYS A 42 8.50 -3.79 -15.26
CA LYS A 42 7.74 -4.96 -15.75
C LYS A 42 6.66 -4.58 -16.73
N ILE A 43 6.10 -3.38 -16.58
CA ILE A 43 4.93 -2.90 -17.31
C ILE A 43 5.35 -1.70 -18.13
N HIS A 44 5.05 -1.73 -19.44
CA HIS A 44 5.41 -0.68 -20.38
C HIS A 44 4.49 0.55 -20.27
N THR A 45 4.27 1.05 -19.05
CA THR A 45 3.61 2.34 -18.79
C THR A 45 4.67 3.43 -18.55
N THR A 46 4.22 4.68 -18.33
CA THR A 46 5.11 5.82 -18.08
C THR A 46 4.97 6.33 -16.66
N GLU A 47 6.03 6.95 -16.13
CA GLU A 47 5.97 7.65 -14.83
C GLU A 47 4.86 8.72 -14.82
N ALA A 48 4.70 9.44 -15.93
CA ALA A 48 3.67 10.47 -16.07
C ALA A 48 2.24 9.91 -15.93
N MET A 49 1.96 8.74 -16.53
CA MET A 49 0.67 8.06 -16.39
C MET A 49 0.43 7.59 -14.96
N VAL A 50 1.45 7.01 -14.32
CA VAL A 50 1.38 6.55 -12.93
C VAL A 50 1.17 7.73 -11.96
N ASP A 51 1.87 8.84 -12.17
CA ASP A 51 1.70 10.06 -11.37
C ASP A 51 0.30 10.68 -11.55
N GLY A 52 -0.30 10.48 -12.73
CA GLY A 52 -1.68 10.87 -13.02
C GLY A 52 -2.70 10.22 -12.08
N LEU A 53 -2.46 8.99 -11.62
CA LEU A 53 -3.38 8.28 -10.72
C LEU A 53 -3.65 9.08 -9.43
N ARG A 54 -2.62 9.74 -8.88
CA ARG A 54 -2.76 10.57 -7.67
C ARG A 54 -3.53 11.86 -7.92
N ARG A 55 -3.63 12.30 -9.17
CA ARG A 55 -4.40 13.46 -9.61
C ARG A 55 -5.81 13.12 -10.08
N GLY A 56 -6.20 11.84 -10.01
CA GLY A 56 -7.50 11.39 -10.49
C GLY A 56 -7.55 11.14 -12.00
N GLU A 57 -6.39 11.06 -12.66
CA GLU A 57 -6.29 10.75 -14.08
C GLU A 57 -6.27 9.23 -14.25
N PHE A 58 -7.40 8.66 -14.65
CA PHE A 58 -7.56 7.23 -14.90
C PHE A 58 -7.91 6.98 -16.38
N PRO A 59 -6.97 7.20 -17.32
CA PRO A 59 -7.21 6.89 -18.73
C PRO A 59 -7.43 5.38 -18.91
N GLU A 60 -8.23 5.01 -19.91
CA GLU A 60 -8.48 3.62 -20.28
C GLU A 60 -7.27 3.02 -21.04
N ASP A 61 -6.11 2.97 -20.38
CA ASP A 61 -4.86 2.39 -20.88
C ASP A 61 -4.59 1.03 -20.21
N GLU A 62 -4.38 0.00 -21.02
CA GLU A 62 -4.20 -1.38 -20.54
C GLU A 62 -2.91 -1.57 -19.73
N ASN A 63 -1.84 -0.86 -20.07
CA ASN A 63 -0.60 -0.94 -19.30
C ASN A 63 -0.76 -0.29 -17.93
N LEU A 64 -1.46 0.86 -17.84
CA LEU A 64 -1.74 1.51 -16.56
C LEU A 64 -2.64 0.65 -15.67
N LYS A 65 -3.66 -0.01 -16.24
CA LYS A 65 -4.47 -1.01 -15.53
C LYS A 65 -3.60 -2.15 -14.98
N CYS A 66 -2.70 -2.68 -15.80
CA CYS A 66 -1.83 -3.76 -15.34
C CYS A 66 -0.74 -3.30 -14.36
N TYR A 67 -0.37 -2.01 -14.37
CA TYR A 67 0.47 -1.42 -13.34
C TYR A 67 -0.21 -1.48 -11.97
N THR A 68 -1.51 -1.15 -11.86
CA THR A 68 -2.22 -1.24 -10.57
C THR A 68 -2.24 -2.66 -10.03
N HIS A 69 -2.44 -3.64 -10.91
CA HIS A 69 -2.37 -5.06 -10.54
C HIS A 69 -0.98 -5.47 -10.09
N CYS A 70 0.08 -5.03 -10.78
CA CYS A 70 1.46 -5.30 -10.38
C CYS A 70 1.77 -4.79 -8.96
N ILE A 71 1.34 -3.57 -8.64
CA ILE A 71 1.54 -2.97 -7.33
C ILE A 71 0.77 -3.74 -6.25
N MET A 72 -0.51 -4.06 -6.50
CA MET A 72 -1.31 -4.82 -5.53
C MET A 72 -0.80 -6.24 -5.30
N LYS A 73 -0.27 -6.92 -6.34
CA LYS A 73 0.45 -8.19 -6.15
C LYS A 73 1.72 -8.03 -5.33
N THR A 74 2.46 -6.95 -5.54
CA THR A 74 3.70 -6.67 -4.79
C THR A 74 3.41 -6.39 -3.32
N MET A 75 2.33 -5.67 -3.02
CA MET A 75 1.81 -5.48 -1.66
C MET A 75 1.14 -6.74 -1.06
N ARG A 76 0.98 -7.80 -1.87
CA ARG A 76 0.25 -9.03 -1.55
C ARG A 76 -1.24 -8.80 -1.25
N SER A 77 -1.79 -7.65 -1.64
CA SER A 77 -3.21 -7.32 -1.53
C SER A 77 -4.05 -7.82 -2.70
N PHE A 78 -3.45 -8.52 -3.67
CA PHE A 78 -4.17 -9.26 -4.70
C PHE A 78 -3.68 -10.72 -4.73
N LYS A 79 -4.60 -11.67 -4.50
CA LYS A 79 -4.32 -13.10 -4.41
C LYS A 79 -5.54 -13.91 -4.84
N ASN A 80 -5.32 -15.07 -5.47
CA ASN A 80 -6.38 -16.00 -5.90
C ASN A 80 -7.43 -15.33 -6.83
N GLY A 81 -7.01 -14.40 -7.68
CA GLY A 81 -7.88 -13.71 -8.63
C GLY A 81 -8.75 -12.59 -8.03
N ALA A 82 -8.56 -12.26 -6.75
CA ALA A 82 -9.32 -11.21 -6.07
C ALA A 82 -8.43 -10.33 -5.18
N ILE A 83 -9.00 -9.20 -4.75
CA ILE A 83 -8.37 -8.32 -3.76
C ILE A 83 -8.52 -8.97 -2.38
N ASP A 84 -7.41 -9.05 -1.65
CA ASP A 84 -7.39 -9.50 -0.26
C ASP A 84 -7.58 -8.27 0.64
N PHE A 85 -8.83 -7.99 1.00
CA PHE A 85 -9.17 -6.83 1.83
C PHE A 85 -8.57 -6.94 3.24
N ASN A 86 -8.46 -8.14 3.81
CA ASN A 86 -7.82 -8.33 5.11
C ASN A 86 -6.34 -7.96 5.06
N MET A 87 -5.64 -8.41 4.01
CA MET A 87 -4.25 -8.00 3.79
C MET A 87 -4.15 -6.50 3.51
N THR A 88 -5.09 -5.92 2.76
CA THR A 88 -5.11 -4.48 2.48
C THR A 88 -5.22 -3.65 3.76
N MET A 89 -6.15 -4.00 4.66
CA MET A 89 -6.28 -3.36 5.97
C MET A 89 -4.98 -3.48 6.79
N LYS A 90 -4.36 -4.67 6.78
CA LYS A 90 -3.10 -4.91 7.48
C LYS A 90 -1.95 -4.05 6.91
N GLN A 91 -1.86 -3.90 5.59
CA GLN A 91 -0.85 -3.04 4.97
C GLN A 91 -1.04 -1.58 5.38
N ILE A 92 -2.29 -1.11 5.45
CA ILE A 92 -2.61 0.24 5.94
C ILE A 92 -2.14 0.43 7.38
N ASP A 93 -2.48 -0.50 8.27
CA ASP A 93 -2.08 -0.44 9.69
C ASP A 93 -0.55 -0.45 9.88
N MET A 94 0.18 -1.11 8.99
CA MET A 94 1.65 -1.17 9.06
C MET A 94 2.33 0.07 8.46
N SER A 95 1.75 0.65 7.41
CA SER A 95 2.44 1.63 6.54
C SER A 95 2.00 3.07 6.70
N MET A 96 0.84 3.33 7.32
CA MET A 96 0.30 4.68 7.45
C MET A 96 0.27 5.16 8.91
N PRO A 97 0.42 6.47 9.15
CA PRO A 97 0.09 7.09 10.43
C PRO A 97 -1.36 6.79 10.86
N ALA A 98 -1.62 6.74 12.17
CA ALA A 98 -2.89 6.23 12.72
C ALA A 98 -4.15 7.05 12.29
N ASP A 99 -4.00 8.37 12.17
CA ASP A 99 -5.04 9.29 11.71
C ASP A 99 -5.41 9.04 10.25
N MET A 100 -4.40 8.93 9.36
CA MET A 100 -4.60 8.60 7.95
C MET A 100 -5.11 7.18 7.75
N ALA A 101 -4.59 6.22 8.52
CA ALA A 101 -4.96 4.81 8.45
C ALA A 101 -6.45 4.61 8.72
N THR A 102 -7.05 5.34 9.67
CA THR A 102 -8.47 5.22 9.98
C THR A 102 -9.34 5.61 8.78
N ARG A 103 -9.08 6.79 8.20
CA ARG A 103 -9.81 7.31 7.03
C ARG A 103 -9.63 6.40 5.81
N MET A 104 -8.41 5.94 5.54
CA MET A 104 -8.13 4.99 4.46
C MET A 104 -8.88 3.66 4.64
N LYS A 105 -8.94 3.11 5.85
CA LYS A 105 -9.68 1.86 6.13
C LYS A 105 -11.19 2.02 5.93
N GLU A 106 -11.77 3.19 6.19
CA GLU A 106 -13.17 3.46 5.86
C GLU A 106 -13.41 3.46 4.35
N THR A 107 -12.49 4.06 3.58
CA THR A 107 -12.52 4.02 2.12
C THR A 107 -12.40 2.60 1.58
N VAL A 108 -11.52 1.76 2.14
CA VAL A 108 -11.43 0.33 1.78
C VAL A 108 -12.76 -0.38 2.03
N ARG A 109 -13.41 -0.15 3.19
CA ARG A 109 -14.70 -0.79 3.50
C ARG A 109 -15.75 -0.46 2.46
N LYS A 110 -15.91 0.82 2.12
CA LYS A 110 -16.85 1.28 1.09
C LYS A 110 -16.55 0.65 -0.28
N CYS A 111 -15.29 0.66 -0.69
CA CYS A 111 -14.91 0.11 -2.00
C CYS A 111 -14.91 -1.42 -2.07
N SER A 112 -14.88 -2.11 -0.93
CA SER A 112 -14.98 -3.57 -0.88
C SER A 112 -16.40 -4.10 -1.17
N GLU A 113 -17.40 -3.24 -1.11
CA GLU A 113 -18.80 -3.58 -1.44
C GLU A 113 -19.07 -3.58 -2.95
N LEU A 114 -18.14 -3.05 -3.76
CA LEU A 114 -18.28 -3.04 -5.21
C LEU A 114 -18.05 -4.45 -5.79
N GLU A 115 -19.04 -4.93 -6.53
CA GLU A 115 -18.88 -6.09 -7.39
C GLU A 115 -18.16 -5.69 -8.67
N ILE A 116 -16.86 -5.97 -8.73
CA ILE A 116 -16.02 -5.69 -9.89
C ILE A 116 -15.65 -7.01 -10.55
N THR A 117 -16.03 -7.16 -11.81
CA THR A 117 -15.74 -8.36 -12.61
C THR A 117 -14.85 -8.00 -13.79
N GLY A 118 -13.94 -8.90 -14.16
CA GLY A 118 -13.05 -8.70 -15.31
C GLY A 118 -11.73 -9.42 -15.12
N ASP A 119 -10.74 -9.08 -15.93
CA ASP A 119 -9.38 -9.53 -15.67
C ASP A 119 -8.77 -8.82 -14.44
N PRO A 120 -7.67 -9.35 -13.86
CA PRO A 120 -7.03 -8.74 -12.70
C PRO A 120 -6.57 -7.28 -12.87
N CYS A 121 -6.15 -6.89 -14.07
CA CYS A 121 -5.76 -5.51 -14.35
C CYS A 121 -6.98 -4.59 -14.25
N HIS A 122 -8.09 -4.96 -14.89
CA HIS A 122 -9.34 -4.23 -14.78
C HIS A 122 -9.86 -4.17 -13.34
N ILE A 123 -9.89 -5.30 -12.62
CA ILE A 123 -10.40 -5.36 -11.24
C ILE A 123 -9.66 -4.37 -10.33
N THR A 124 -8.33 -4.40 -10.37
CA THR A 124 -7.51 -3.54 -9.51
C THR A 124 -7.60 -2.07 -9.90
N PHE A 125 -7.76 -1.78 -11.19
CA PHE A 125 -7.90 -0.41 -11.69
C PHE A 125 -9.24 0.22 -11.27
N GLU A 126 -10.35 -0.50 -11.42
CA GLU A 126 -11.67 -0.02 -10.97
C GLU A 126 -11.74 0.14 -9.46
N TYR A 127 -11.13 -0.79 -8.71
CA TYR A 127 -11.00 -0.65 -7.27
C TYR A 127 -10.24 0.62 -6.91
N LEU A 128 -9.12 0.89 -7.59
CA LEU A 128 -8.32 2.09 -7.33
C LEU A 128 -9.07 3.38 -7.70
N LYS A 129 -9.86 3.39 -8.77
CA LYS A 129 -10.79 4.49 -9.09
C LYS A 129 -11.79 4.73 -7.96
N CYS A 130 -12.35 3.67 -7.37
CA CYS A 130 -13.24 3.81 -6.21
C CYS A 130 -12.51 4.45 -5.02
N MET A 131 -11.31 3.97 -4.71
CA MET A 131 -10.51 4.50 -3.60
C MET A 131 -10.26 5.99 -3.77
N TYR A 132 -9.86 6.43 -4.97
CA TYR A 132 -9.65 7.84 -5.27
C TYR A 132 -10.96 8.64 -5.17
N ARG A 133 -12.04 8.20 -5.81
CA ARG A 133 -13.32 8.93 -5.82
C ARG A 133 -13.94 9.09 -4.43
N THR A 134 -13.76 8.09 -3.57
CA THR A 134 -14.30 8.08 -2.21
C THR A 134 -13.56 9.05 -1.31
N ASP A 135 -12.23 9.16 -1.49
CA ASP A 135 -11.40 10.04 -0.68
C ASP A 135 -10.13 10.49 -1.42
N PRO A 136 -10.22 11.53 -2.26
CA PRO A 136 -9.07 12.02 -3.03
C PRO A 136 -7.94 12.57 -2.16
N GLU A 137 -8.27 13.12 -0.98
CA GLU A 137 -7.30 13.78 -0.10
C GLU A 137 -6.37 12.78 0.60
N THR A 138 -6.90 11.63 1.00
CA THR A 138 -6.11 10.58 1.66
C THR A 138 -5.57 9.56 0.67
N PHE A 139 -6.01 9.61 -0.59
CA PHE A 139 -5.60 8.67 -1.62
C PHE A 139 -4.09 8.66 -1.80
N PHE A 140 -3.51 7.47 -1.67
CA PHE A 140 -2.11 7.22 -1.94
C PHE A 140 -1.97 5.91 -2.69
N PHE A 141 -1.21 5.95 -3.78
CA PHE A 141 -0.83 4.75 -4.52
C PHE A 141 0.64 4.85 -4.94
N PRO A 142 1.43 3.77 -4.77
CA PRO A 142 2.78 3.68 -5.29
C PRO A 142 2.89 3.95 -6.78
#